data_AF-A0A1C5WL78-F1
#
_entry.id   AF-A0A1C5WL78-F1
#
_cell.length_a   1.000
_cell.length_b   1.000
_cell.length_c   1.000
_cell.angle_alpha   90.00
_cell.angle_beta   90.00
_cell.angle_gamma   90.00
#
_symmetry.space_group_name_H-M   'P 1'
#
loop_
_entity.id
_entity.type
_entity.pdbx_description
1 polymer ?
#
loop_
_entity_poly.entity_id
_entity_poly.type
_entity_poly.pdbx_seq_one_letter_code
_entity_poly.pdbx_strand_id
1 'polypeptide(L)'
;MLEKYEKDFDENEFMLSFMERKQISTKKQALAELRKLIKKEGYYQTKIKEALKKRYPDAFVAKISQGAYSQAGIPDVMFIKDGHYFGFEVKRPVVGIRSKLQEETARMIQAAGGTAAFVCWPEEAIREVEEYEKSQR
;
A
#
# COMPACT_ATOMS: atom_id res chain seq x y z
N MET A 1 -15.94 -4.45 3.67
CA MET A 1 -15.98 -3.34 2.67
C MET A 1 -14.52 -3.06 2.28
N LEU A 2 -14.15 -3.22 1.01
CA LEU A 2 -12.78 -3.02 0.48
C LEU A 2 -11.67 -3.92 1.09
N GLU A 3 -12.03 -5.13 1.53
CA GLU A 3 -11.05 -6.12 2.02
C GLU A 3 -10.48 -6.99 0.90
N LYS A 4 -11.17 -7.03 -0.25
CA LYS A 4 -10.72 -7.70 -1.47
C LYS A 4 -10.23 -6.64 -2.44
N TYR A 5 -9.22 -6.99 -3.22
CA TYR A 5 -8.77 -6.17 -4.32
C TYR A 5 -9.88 -6.05 -5.37
N GLU A 6 -10.07 -4.83 -5.85
CA GLU A 6 -10.92 -4.51 -7.00
C GLU A 6 -10.01 -3.95 -8.08
N LYS A 7 -9.97 -4.61 -9.23
CA LYS A 7 -9.16 -4.15 -10.36
C LYS A 7 -9.70 -2.81 -10.84
N ASP A 8 -8.79 -1.87 -11.13
CA ASP A 8 -9.14 -0.53 -11.62
C ASP A 8 -10.07 0.24 -10.66
N PHE A 9 -9.91 0.00 -9.34
CA PHE A 9 -10.70 0.65 -8.30
C PHE A 9 -10.57 2.18 -8.35
N ASP A 10 -11.70 2.85 -8.62
CA ASP A 10 -11.79 4.31 -8.59
C ASP A 10 -12.28 4.79 -7.21
N GLU A 11 -11.38 5.42 -6.46
CA GLU A 11 -11.70 5.94 -5.13
C GLU A 11 -12.77 7.05 -5.16
N ASN A 12 -12.82 7.85 -6.23
CA ASN A 12 -13.78 8.94 -6.37
C ASN A 12 -15.18 8.39 -6.69
N GLU A 13 -15.29 7.45 -7.62
CA GLU A 13 -16.56 6.80 -7.94
C GLU A 13 -17.12 6.07 -6.72
N PHE A 14 -16.27 5.27 -6.04
CA PHE A 14 -16.64 4.61 -4.80
C PHE A 14 -17.13 5.62 -3.75
N MET A 15 -16.43 6.76 -3.62
CA MET A 15 -16.78 7.76 -2.63
C MET A 15 -18.12 8.44 -2.93
N LEU A 16 -18.36 8.83 -4.19
CA LEU A 16 -19.63 9.41 -4.63
C LEU A 16 -20.79 8.45 -4.38
N SER A 17 -20.64 7.19 -4.80
CA SER A 17 -21.65 6.15 -4.59
C SER A 17 -21.90 5.86 -3.10
N PHE A 18 -20.87 5.89 -2.26
CA PHE A 18 -21.03 5.74 -0.81
C PHE A 18 -21.79 6.93 -0.20
N MET A 19 -21.48 8.16 -0.61
CA MET A 19 -22.17 9.36 -0.15
C MET A 19 -23.66 9.32 -0.50
N GLU A 20 -24.00 8.94 -1.73
CA GLU A 20 -25.37 8.80 -2.19
C GLU A 20 -26.15 7.75 -1.36
N ARG A 21 -25.62 6.52 -1.26
CA ARG A 21 -26.27 5.43 -0.50
C ARG A 21 -26.48 5.75 0.97
N LYS A 22 -25.60 6.57 1.56
CA LYS A 22 -25.67 6.98 2.97
C LYS A 22 -26.32 8.34 3.18
N GLN A 23 -26.77 9.01 2.12
CA GLN A 23 -27.36 10.35 2.14
C GLN A 23 -26.45 11.36 2.86
N ILE A 24 -25.13 11.28 2.61
CA ILE A 24 -24.12 12.17 3.20
C ILE A 24 -23.81 13.30 2.21
N SER A 25 -23.93 14.55 2.66
CA SER A 25 -23.74 15.74 1.83
C SER A 25 -22.29 16.23 1.73
N THR A 26 -21.39 15.77 2.60
CA THR A 26 -19.99 16.24 2.61
C THR A 26 -18.96 15.11 2.56
N LYS A 27 -17.88 15.31 1.78
CA LYS A 27 -16.75 14.38 1.72
C LYS A 27 -16.11 14.15 3.09
N LYS A 28 -16.07 15.18 3.94
CA LYS A 28 -15.51 15.08 5.30
C LYS A 28 -16.28 14.08 6.17
N GLN A 29 -17.61 14.14 6.18
CA GLN A 29 -18.44 13.18 6.92
C GLN A 29 -18.29 11.78 6.34
N ALA A 30 -18.27 11.66 5.01
CA ALA A 30 -18.14 10.37 4.34
C ALA A 30 -16.80 9.68 4.68
N LEU A 31 -15.69 10.43 4.65
CA LEU A 31 -14.38 9.94 5.08
C LEU A 31 -14.36 9.55 6.57
N ALA A 32 -15.07 10.27 7.44
CA ALA A 32 -15.15 9.92 8.86
C ALA A 32 -15.87 8.58 9.07
N GLU A 33 -16.96 8.32 8.34
CA GLU A 33 -17.67 7.03 8.37
C GLU A 33 -16.84 5.90 7.75
N LEU A 34 -16.25 6.12 6.57
CA LEU A 34 -15.38 5.13 5.95
C LEU A 34 -14.19 4.76 6.83
N ARG A 35 -13.62 5.71 7.57
CA ARG A 35 -12.53 5.41 8.52
C ARG A 35 -12.95 4.44 9.62
N LYS A 36 -14.23 4.35 9.96
CA LYS A 36 -14.75 3.37 10.93
C LYS A 36 -14.99 2.00 10.29
N LEU A 37 -15.38 1.97 9.02
CA LEU A 37 -15.77 0.76 8.30
C LEU A 37 -14.57 0.03 7.66
N ILE A 38 -13.59 0.77 7.16
CA ILE A 38 -12.39 0.23 6.51
C ILE A 38 -11.40 -0.22 7.59
N LYS A 39 -10.83 -1.41 7.41
CA LYS A 39 -9.85 -1.98 8.35
C LYS A 39 -8.65 -1.04 8.55
N LYS A 40 -7.97 -1.19 9.68
CA LYS A 40 -6.75 -0.42 9.99
C LYS A 40 -5.62 -0.85 9.06
N GLU A 41 -4.66 0.03 8.83
CA GLU A 41 -3.52 -0.20 7.93
C GLU A 41 -2.76 -1.49 8.25
N GLY A 42 -2.61 -1.81 9.54
CA GLY A 42 -1.99 -3.07 10.00
C GLY A 42 -2.65 -4.36 9.46
N TYR A 43 -3.95 -4.33 9.13
CA TYR A 43 -4.62 -5.44 8.46
C TYR A 43 -4.05 -5.66 7.06
N TYR A 44 -3.98 -4.59 6.27
CA TYR A 44 -3.47 -4.63 4.90
C TYR A 44 -1.98 -4.95 4.86
N GLN A 45 -1.19 -4.39 5.79
CA GLN A 45 0.23 -4.74 5.96
C GLN A 45 0.44 -6.24 6.19
N THR A 46 -0.40 -6.85 7.04
CA THR A 46 -0.34 -8.29 7.31
C THR A 46 -0.69 -9.09 6.07
N LYS A 47 -1.77 -8.73 5.37
CA LYS A 47 -2.21 -9.41 4.15
C LYS A 47 -1.18 -9.35 3.02
N ILE A 48 -0.59 -8.18 2.78
CA ILE A 48 0.45 -8.00 1.76
C ILE A 48 1.67 -8.86 2.10
N LYS A 49 2.16 -8.79 3.34
CA LYS A 49 3.30 -9.60 3.79
C LYS A 49 3.06 -11.11 3.63
N GLU A 50 1.90 -11.60 4.04
CA GLU A 50 1.53 -13.02 3.91
C GLU A 50 1.48 -13.47 2.45
N ALA A 51 0.88 -12.66 1.57
CA ALA A 51 0.78 -12.99 0.16
C ALA A 51 2.15 -12.99 -0.53
N LEU A 52 3.01 -12.00 -0.26
CA LEU A 52 4.38 -11.96 -0.78
C LEU A 52 5.18 -13.20 -0.35
N LYS A 53 5.13 -13.57 0.93
CA LYS A 53 5.79 -14.79 1.44
C LYS A 53 5.26 -16.06 0.79
N LYS A 54 3.95 -16.14 0.56
CA LYS A 54 3.33 -17.30 -0.08
C LYS A 54 3.70 -17.42 -1.56
N ARG A 55 3.74 -16.28 -2.27
CA ARG A 55 4.00 -16.21 -3.71
C ARG A 55 5.49 -16.38 -4.03
N TYR A 56 6.35 -15.82 -3.19
CA TYR A 56 7.81 -15.80 -3.36
C TYR A 56 8.50 -16.36 -2.11
N PRO A 57 8.48 -17.69 -1.90
CA PRO A 57 9.02 -18.30 -0.69
C PRO A 57 10.53 -18.11 -0.50
N ASP A 58 11.27 -17.91 -1.59
CA ASP A 58 12.72 -17.70 -1.58
C ASP A 58 13.12 -16.23 -1.37
N ALA A 59 12.14 -15.31 -1.36
CA ALA A 59 12.37 -13.89 -1.14
C ALA A 59 12.41 -13.56 0.36
N PHE A 60 13.19 -12.54 0.72
CA PHE A 60 13.18 -12.01 2.08
C PHE A 60 12.02 -11.02 2.24
N VAL A 61 11.18 -11.20 3.27
CA VAL A 61 10.04 -10.31 3.54
C VAL A 61 9.97 -9.94 5.01
N ALA A 62 10.07 -8.64 5.31
CA ALA A 62 9.98 -8.10 6.66
C ALA A 62 9.00 -6.92 6.72
N LYS A 63 8.25 -6.84 7.83
CA LYS A 63 7.54 -5.62 8.21
C LYS A 63 8.51 -4.72 8.97
N ILE A 64 8.57 -3.46 8.62
CA ILE A 64 9.37 -2.44 9.31
C ILE A 64 8.47 -1.73 10.31
N SER A 65 8.85 -1.75 11.58
CA SER A 65 8.20 -0.98 12.64
C SER A 65 9.07 0.24 12.94
N GLN A 66 8.53 1.44 12.73
CA GLN A 66 9.24 2.67 13.08
C GLN A 66 9.15 2.94 14.58
N GLY A 67 10.31 3.18 15.21
CA GLY A 67 10.46 3.61 16.59
C GLY A 67 11.24 4.92 16.70
N ALA A 68 11.59 5.33 17.92
CA ALA A 68 12.25 6.62 18.19
C ALA A 68 13.60 6.82 17.48
N TYR A 69 14.25 5.74 17.07
CA TYR A 69 15.54 5.74 16.38
C TYR A 69 15.44 5.33 14.91
N SER A 70 14.23 5.16 14.39
CA SER A 70 14.02 4.79 12.99
C SER A 70 14.05 6.02 12.09
N GLN A 71 14.62 5.87 10.90
CA GLN A 71 14.46 6.86 9.85
C GLN A 71 12.98 6.95 9.47
N ALA A 72 12.43 8.15 9.53
CA ALA A 72 11.03 8.39 9.18
C ALA A 72 10.81 8.24 7.67
N GLY A 73 9.61 7.76 7.31
CA GLY A 73 9.20 7.60 5.91
C GLY A 73 9.73 6.35 5.21
N ILE A 74 10.46 5.46 5.88
CA ILE A 74 10.82 4.14 5.35
C ILE A 74 9.55 3.30 5.12
N PRO A 75 9.43 2.60 3.98
CA PRO A 75 8.25 1.80 3.66
C PRO A 75 7.93 0.72 4.72
N ASP A 76 6.63 0.48 4.93
CA ASP A 76 6.12 -0.47 5.93
C ASP A 76 6.55 -1.92 5.71
N VAL A 77 6.69 -2.35 4.45
CA VAL A 77 7.09 -3.72 4.10
C VAL A 77 8.32 -3.66 3.21
N MET A 78 9.39 -4.28 3.69
CA MET A 78 10.60 -4.55 2.93
C MET A 78 10.51 -5.94 2.32
N PHE A 79 10.70 -6.00 1.00
CA PHE A 79 10.71 -7.23 0.22
C PHE A 79 11.98 -7.25 -0.63
N ILE A 80 12.78 -8.30 -0.57
CA ILE A 80 14.01 -8.44 -1.37
C ILE A 80 13.94 -9.75 -2.12
N LYS A 81 14.09 -9.69 -3.44
CA LYS A 81 14.09 -10.85 -4.34
C LYS A 81 15.22 -10.71 -5.34
N ASP A 82 16.04 -11.75 -5.46
CA ASP A 82 17.18 -11.82 -6.40
C ASP A 82 18.12 -10.60 -6.32
N GLY A 83 18.32 -10.08 -5.10
CA GLY A 83 19.15 -8.89 -4.84
C GLY A 83 18.45 -7.54 -5.06
N HIS A 84 17.26 -7.51 -5.65
CA HIS A 84 16.49 -6.27 -5.84
C HIS A 84 15.67 -5.91 -4.60
N TYR A 85 15.73 -4.64 -4.20
CA TYR A 85 14.95 -4.10 -3.10
C TYR A 85 13.58 -3.61 -3.58
N PHE A 86 12.53 -4.01 -2.87
CA PHE A 86 11.18 -3.48 -2.98
C PHE A 86 10.73 -2.94 -1.62
N GLY A 87 10.26 -1.69 -1.61
CA GLY A 87 9.67 -1.03 -0.45
C GLY A 87 8.18 -0.74 -0.70
N PHE A 88 7.31 -1.39 0.05
CA PHE A 88 5.86 -1.16 -0.05
C PHE A 88 5.37 -0.32 1.12
N GLU A 89 4.95 0.90 0.83
CA GLU A 89 4.28 1.79 1.77
C GLU A 89 2.77 1.49 1.73
N VAL A 90 2.23 0.94 2.82
CA VAL A 90 0.88 0.41 2.82
C VAL A 90 -0.11 1.50 3.21
N LYS A 91 -1.18 1.64 2.43
CA LYS A 91 -2.27 2.57 2.72
C LYS A 91 -3.59 1.87 2.91
N ARG A 92 -4.49 2.55 3.61
CA ARG A 92 -5.91 2.17 3.65
C ARG A 92 -6.57 2.68 2.36
N PRO A 93 -7.36 1.88 1.65
CA PRO A 93 -8.04 2.35 0.45
C PRO A 93 -8.96 3.53 0.79
N VAL A 94 -9.04 4.55 -0.08
CA VAL A 94 -9.89 5.76 0.04
C VAL A 94 -9.53 6.72 1.18
N VAL A 95 -9.06 6.22 2.33
CA VAL A 95 -8.87 7.01 3.57
C VAL A 95 -7.41 7.13 4.00
N GLY A 96 -6.51 6.41 3.35
CA GLY A 96 -5.07 6.48 3.56
C GLY A 96 -4.50 7.80 3.02
N ILE A 97 -3.57 8.40 3.76
CA ILE A 97 -2.93 9.66 3.38
C ILE A 97 -1.47 9.36 3.07
N ARG A 98 -0.99 9.86 1.93
CA ARG A 98 0.43 9.86 1.57
C ARG A 98 1.07 11.11 2.16
N SER A 99 2.10 10.94 2.97
CA SER A 99 2.85 12.09 3.48
C SER A 99 3.95 12.49 2.48
N LYS A 100 4.28 13.77 2.41
CA LYS A 100 5.38 14.28 1.56
C LYS A 100 6.71 13.56 1.83
N LEU A 101 6.97 13.22 3.08
CA LEU A 101 8.18 12.49 3.46
C LEU A 101 8.21 11.07 2.88
N GLN A 102 7.08 10.35 2.90
CA GLN A 102 6.99 9.02 2.28
C GLN A 102 7.15 9.08 0.76
N GLU A 103 6.57 10.09 0.12
CA GLU A 103 6.73 10.32 -1.32
C GLU A 103 8.19 10.57 -1.68
N GLU A 104 8.89 11.40 -0.90
CA GLU A 104 10.31 11.68 -1.09
C GLU A 104 11.18 10.43 -0.84
N THR A 105 10.93 9.67 0.22
CA THR A 105 11.66 8.42 0.47
C THR A 105 11.45 7.41 -0.67
N ALA A 106 10.22 7.27 -1.18
CA ALA A 106 9.95 6.40 -2.33
C ALA A 106 10.75 6.84 -3.56
N ARG A 107 10.80 8.16 -3.84
CA ARG A 107 11.61 8.73 -4.93
C ARG A 107 13.10 8.44 -4.74
N MET A 108 13.63 8.57 -3.53
CA MET A 108 15.03 8.28 -3.23
C MET A 108 15.38 6.79 -3.43
N ILE A 109 14.50 5.89 -3.00
CA ILE A 109 14.67 4.44 -3.23
C ILE A 109 14.69 4.13 -4.72
N GLN A 110 13.75 4.68 -5.48
CA GLN A 110 13.68 4.52 -6.94
C GLN A 110 14.94 5.05 -7.63
N ALA A 111 15.41 6.23 -7.24
CA ALA A 111 16.64 6.83 -7.78
C ALA A 111 17.90 5.99 -7.46
N ALA A 112 17.91 5.25 -6.34
CA ALA A 112 18.98 4.34 -5.99
C ALA A 112 18.89 2.97 -6.70
N GLY A 113 17.87 2.77 -7.53
CA GLY A 113 17.66 1.54 -8.30
C GLY A 113 16.79 0.49 -7.60
N GLY A 114 16.12 0.81 -6.50
CA GLY A 114 15.09 -0.05 -5.91
C GLY A 114 13.70 0.22 -6.48
N THR A 115 12.71 -0.59 -6.11
CA THR A 115 11.29 -0.31 -6.37
C THR A 115 10.64 0.19 -5.09
N ALA A 116 9.92 1.31 -5.13
CA ALA A 116 9.09 1.75 -4.01
C ALA A 116 7.70 2.14 -4.50
N ALA A 117 6.66 1.60 -3.85
CA ALA A 117 5.28 1.81 -4.28
C ALA A 117 4.33 1.97 -3.09
N PHE A 118 3.29 2.79 -3.30
CA PHE A 118 2.16 2.91 -2.39
C PHE A 118 1.10 1.89 -2.77
N VAL A 119 0.75 0.99 -1.85
CA VAL A 119 -0.17 -0.13 -2.13
C VAL A 119 -1.23 -0.25 -1.04
N CYS A 120 -2.42 -0.69 -1.41
CA CYS A 120 -3.50 -1.02 -0.48
C CYS A 120 -3.68 -2.54 -0.38
N TRP A 121 -3.54 -3.27 -1.49
CA TRP A 121 -3.83 -4.71 -1.55
C TRP A 121 -2.63 -5.57 -1.96
N PRO A 122 -2.62 -6.86 -1.58
CA PRO A 122 -1.57 -7.80 -2.00
C PRO A 122 -1.28 -7.85 -3.49
N GLU A 123 -2.33 -7.77 -4.30
CA GLU A 123 -2.29 -7.86 -5.76
C GLU A 123 -1.48 -6.72 -6.37
N GLU A 124 -1.51 -5.53 -5.77
CA GLU A 124 -0.72 -4.38 -6.22
C GLU A 124 0.75 -4.59 -5.93
N ALA A 125 1.10 -5.03 -4.71
CA ALA A 125 2.49 -5.35 -4.36
C ALA A 125 3.07 -6.45 -5.25
N ILE A 126 2.28 -7.49 -5.56
CA ILE A 126 2.69 -8.57 -6.47
C ILE A 126 2.89 -8.02 -7.89
N ARG A 127 1.99 -7.16 -8.37
CA ARG A 127 2.10 -6.54 -9.70
C ARG A 127 3.39 -5.75 -9.86
N GLU A 128 3.78 -4.95 -8.87
CA GLU A 128 5.05 -4.19 -8.90
C GLU A 128 6.28 -5.12 -9.03
N VAL A 129 6.26 -6.28 -8.37
CA VAL A 129 7.31 -7.29 -8.51
C VAL A 129 7.33 -7.87 -9.93
N GLU A 130 6.16 -8.28 -10.44
CA GLU A 130 6.05 -8.90 -11.78
C GLU A 130 6.39 -7.90 -12.91
N GLU A 131 6.07 -6.61 -12.75
CA GLU A 131 6.42 -5.56 -13.69
C GLU A 131 7.93 -5.28 -13.70
N TYR A 132 8.56 -5.21 -12.53
CA TYR A 132 10.01 -5.11 -12.44
C TYR A 132 10.68 -6.31 -13.14
N GLU A 133 10.28 -7.54 -12.84
CA GLU A 133 10.87 -8.73 -13.46
C GLU A 133 10.74 -8.75 -14.99
N LYS A 134 9.63 -8.23 -15.53
CA LYS A 134 9.45 -8.07 -16.99
C LYS A 134 10.39 -7.03 -17.58
N SER A 135 10.67 -5.95 -16.84
CA SER A 135 11.59 -4.89 -17.29
C SER A 135 13.06 -5.31 -17.36
N GLN A 136 13.41 -6.41 -16.69
CA GLN A 136 14.78 -6.96 -16.68
C GLN A 136 15.04 -7.97 -17.81
N ARG A 137 14.04 -8.25 -18.65
CA ARG A 137 14.13 -9.16 -19.82
C ARG A 137 14.29 -8.35 -21.09
#